data_AF-A0A6N2KL41-F1
#
_entry.id   AF-A0A6N2KL41-F1
#
_cell.length_a   1.000
_cell.length_b   1.000
_cell.length_c   1.000
_cell.angle_alpha   90.00
_cell.angle_beta   90.00
_cell.angle_gamma   90.00
#
_symmetry.space_group_name_H-M   'P 1'
#
loop_
_entity.id
_entity.type
_entity.pdbx_description
1 polymer ?
#
loop_
_entity_poly.entity_id
_entity_poly.type
_entity_poly.pdbx_seq_one_letter_code
_entity_poly.pdbx_strand_id
1 'polypeptide(L)'
;MVSPKQLLSTIESTLLNPSPPSASERVELMHAIRSSLPSLQALLFYPPPKPSDRAQIVQSKEVRLPDSPAISLDDQDVQIALKLSDDLHLNEIECVRLLVSANQEWGLMAREPLEILRLAAGLWYTERRDLITALHMLLRAVVLDRGLEDDIVSDIQKYLEDLINGGLRQRLISLIKELNLEEPAGFGGPLSEHYVLDSRGALVERQAVVCRERLILGHCLVLSVLVVRTSPKDVKDIFNCLKDSAAEPVEGTNTLHSVCFSLL
;
A
#
# COMPACT_ATOMS: atom_id res chain seq x y z
N MET A 1 -3.02 -11.11 12.27
CA MET A 1 -2.17 -9.97 11.86
C MET A 1 -3.04 -8.71 11.93
N VAL A 2 -2.48 -7.57 12.32
CA VAL A 2 -3.20 -6.29 12.29
C VAL A 2 -3.31 -5.83 10.84
N SER A 3 -4.52 -5.50 10.37
CA SER A 3 -4.70 -5.03 8.99
C SER A 3 -4.11 -3.64 8.78
N PRO A 4 -3.71 -3.24 7.55
CA PRO A 4 -3.23 -1.89 7.29
C PRO A 4 -4.18 -0.79 7.76
N LYS A 5 -5.49 -0.99 7.57
CA LYS A 5 -6.55 -0.10 8.03
C LYS A 5 -6.59 0.04 9.55
N GLN A 6 -6.46 -1.09 10.27
CA GLN A 6 -6.39 -1.07 11.73
C GLN A 6 -5.12 -0.37 12.23
N LEU A 7 -3.96 -0.68 11.65
CA LEU A 7 -2.70 -0.02 11.98
C LEU A 7 -2.82 1.50 11.82
N LEU A 8 -3.30 1.96 10.66
CA LEU A 8 -3.47 3.38 10.38
C LEU A 8 -4.44 4.02 11.38
N SER A 9 -5.60 3.40 11.62
CA SER A 9 -6.58 3.92 12.57
C SER A 9 -6.01 4.06 13.98
N THR A 10 -5.26 3.07 14.47
CA THR A 10 -4.61 3.12 15.79
C THR A 10 -3.59 4.26 15.84
N ILE A 11 -2.74 4.40 14.81
CA ILE A 11 -1.76 5.48 14.72
C ILE A 11 -2.45 6.86 14.72
N GLU A 12 -3.53 7.03 13.95
CA GLU A 12 -4.29 8.28 13.89
C GLU A 12 -4.91 8.61 15.25
N SER A 13 -5.58 7.65 15.89
CA SER A 13 -6.22 7.88 17.19
C SER A 13 -5.23 8.19 18.30
N THR A 14 -4.00 7.67 18.24
CA THR A 14 -3.01 7.85 19.30
C THR A 14 -2.10 9.06 19.05
N LEU A 15 -1.72 9.33 17.80
CA LEU A 15 -0.70 10.34 17.46
C LEU A 15 -1.26 11.68 16.97
N LEU A 16 -2.54 11.75 16.58
CA LEU A 16 -3.18 12.99 16.14
C LEU A 16 -4.13 13.58 17.17
N ASN A 17 -4.41 12.85 18.25
CA ASN A 17 -5.32 13.31 19.30
C ASN A 17 -4.67 14.47 20.09
N PRO A 18 -5.37 15.58 20.33
CA PRO A 18 -4.82 16.70 21.10
C PRO A 18 -4.52 16.35 22.57
N SER A 19 -5.14 15.30 23.11
CA SER A 19 -4.83 14.81 24.46
C SER A 19 -3.68 13.80 24.44
N PRO A 20 -2.81 13.79 25.46
CA PRO A 20 -1.77 12.78 25.57
C PRO A 20 -2.39 11.37 25.65
N PRO A 21 -1.79 10.37 24.98
CA PRO A 21 -2.35 9.04 24.94
C PRO A 21 -2.23 8.35 26.30
N SER A 22 -3.30 7.67 26.70
CA SER A 22 -3.36 6.82 27.88
C SER A 22 -2.37 5.65 27.79
N ALA A 23 -2.05 5.03 28.93
CA ALA A 23 -1.16 3.88 28.98
C ALA A 23 -1.66 2.70 28.11
N SER A 24 -2.97 2.47 28.04
CA SER A 24 -3.57 1.44 27.18
C SER A 24 -3.40 1.75 25.70
N GLU A 25 -3.62 3.00 25.27
CA GLU A 25 -3.45 3.40 23.87
C GLU A 25 -2.00 3.27 23.42
N ARG A 26 -1.04 3.54 24.31
CA ARG A 26 0.40 3.32 24.01
C ARG A 26 0.72 1.86 23.79
N VAL A 27 0.22 0.98 24.67
CA VAL A 27 0.41 -0.47 24.54
C VAL A 27 -0.21 -0.98 23.25
N GLU A 28 -1.41 -0.52 22.91
CA GLU A 28 -2.10 -0.86 21.67
C GLU A 28 -1.33 -0.39 20.43
N LEU A 29 -0.86 0.86 20.43
CA LEU A 29 -0.01 1.41 19.37
C LEU A 29 1.24 0.57 19.15
N MET A 30 2.00 0.29 20.21
CA MET A 30 3.23 -0.49 20.09
C MET A 30 2.96 -1.95 19.70
N HIS A 31 1.85 -2.52 20.13
CA HIS A 31 1.40 -3.84 19.67
C HIS A 31 1.10 -3.82 18.17
N ALA A 32 0.30 -2.85 17.70
CA ALA A 32 -0.05 -2.70 16.29
C ALA A 32 1.19 -2.55 15.40
N ILE A 33 2.11 -1.65 15.76
CA ILE A 33 3.38 -1.43 15.04
C ILE A 33 4.20 -2.73 14.94
N ARG A 34 4.35 -3.46 16.05
CA ARG A 34 5.12 -4.72 16.08
C ARG A 34 4.44 -5.82 15.28
N SER A 35 3.12 -5.94 15.36
CA SER A 35 2.35 -6.93 14.61
C SER A 35 2.33 -6.67 13.10
N SER A 36 2.53 -5.43 12.68
CA SER A 36 2.63 -5.05 11.26
C SER A 36 4.07 -5.03 10.74
N LEU A 37 5.07 -5.41 11.55
CA LEU A 37 6.48 -5.44 11.16
C LEU A 37 6.74 -6.21 9.86
N PRO A 38 6.22 -7.45 9.65
CA PRO A 38 6.47 -8.18 8.41
C PRO A 38 5.96 -7.42 7.17
N SER A 39 4.79 -6.79 7.27
CA SER A 39 4.19 -6.01 6.18
C SER A 39 4.98 -4.74 5.87
N LEU A 40 5.54 -4.08 6.89
CA LEU A 40 6.37 -2.87 6.71
C LEU A 40 7.78 -3.20 6.20
N GLN A 41 8.35 -4.34 6.57
CA GLN A 41 9.61 -4.83 6.02
C GLN A 41 9.47 -5.23 4.55
N ALA A 42 8.41 -5.98 4.23
CA ALA A 42 8.07 -6.39 2.88
C ALA A 42 7.20 -5.34 2.16
N LEU A 43 7.36 -4.05 2.46
CA LEU A 43 6.47 -2.96 2.03
C LEU A 43 5.99 -3.13 0.58
N LEU A 44 4.68 -3.24 0.39
CA LEU A 44 4.00 -3.45 -0.89
C LEU A 44 4.55 -4.61 -1.75
N PHE A 45 5.16 -5.62 -1.13
CA PHE A 45 5.57 -6.85 -1.80
C PHE A 45 4.42 -7.84 -1.74
N TYR A 46 3.92 -8.20 -2.92
CA TYR A 46 2.77 -9.07 -3.07
C TYR A 46 3.11 -10.24 -3.99
N PRO A 47 2.53 -11.42 -3.74
CA PRO A 47 2.83 -12.59 -4.55
C PRO A 47 2.33 -12.37 -6.00
N PRO A 48 3.15 -12.64 -7.02
CA PRO A 48 2.75 -12.53 -8.41
C PRO A 48 1.80 -13.67 -8.82
N PRO A 49 1.21 -13.61 -10.03
CA PRO A 49 0.38 -14.68 -10.58
C PRO A 49 1.11 -16.03 -10.56
N LYS A 50 0.41 -17.08 -10.15
CA LYS A 50 1.00 -18.41 -9.97
C LYS A 50 0.22 -19.46 -10.78
N PRO A 51 0.84 -20.12 -11.76
CA PRO A 51 0.14 -21.03 -12.67
C PRO A 51 -0.65 -22.16 -11.98
N SER A 52 -0.13 -22.69 -10.87
CA SER A 52 -0.84 -23.72 -10.09
C SER A 52 -2.12 -23.20 -9.45
N ASP A 53 -2.09 -21.96 -8.97
CA ASP A 53 -3.20 -21.35 -8.24
C ASP A 53 -4.27 -20.90 -9.26
N ARG A 54 -3.82 -20.39 -10.41
CA ARG A 54 -4.68 -20.15 -11.58
C ARG A 54 -5.41 -21.42 -12.03
N ALA A 55 -4.68 -22.53 -12.18
CA ALA A 55 -5.27 -23.81 -12.57
C ALA A 55 -6.25 -24.33 -11.51
N GLN A 56 -5.94 -24.17 -10.23
CA GLN A 56 -6.83 -24.53 -9.13
C GLN A 56 -8.17 -23.78 -9.26
N ILE A 57 -8.15 -22.45 -9.34
CA ILE A 57 -9.39 -21.65 -9.39
C ILE A 57 -10.24 -22.01 -10.62
N VAL A 58 -9.61 -22.23 -11.77
CA VAL A 58 -10.32 -22.61 -13.00
C VAL A 58 -10.95 -24.00 -12.92
N GLN A 59 -10.28 -24.97 -12.28
CA GLN A 59 -10.72 -26.37 -12.27
C GLN A 59 -11.62 -26.71 -11.08
N SER A 60 -11.21 -26.35 -9.86
CA SER A 60 -11.95 -26.69 -8.65
C SER A 60 -13.03 -25.68 -8.31
N LYS A 61 -12.89 -24.42 -8.76
CA LYS A 61 -13.72 -23.29 -8.32
C LYS A 61 -13.85 -23.20 -6.79
N GLU A 62 -12.79 -23.64 -6.09
CA GLU A 62 -12.74 -23.69 -4.63
C GLU A 62 -11.37 -23.19 -4.17
N VAL A 63 -11.40 -22.20 -3.27
CA VAL A 63 -10.21 -21.59 -2.67
C VAL A 63 -10.30 -21.71 -1.15
N ARG A 64 -9.15 -22.00 -0.51
CA ARG A 64 -9.01 -21.98 0.94
C ARG A 64 -8.06 -20.86 1.32
N LEU A 65 -8.61 -19.82 1.93
CA LEU A 65 -7.83 -18.75 2.54
C LEU A 65 -7.34 -19.18 3.93
N PRO A 66 -6.25 -18.58 4.45
CA PRO A 66 -5.84 -18.80 5.83
C PRO A 66 -7.00 -18.54 6.80
N ASP A 67 -7.15 -19.42 7.79
CA ASP A 67 -8.16 -19.31 8.87
C ASP A 67 -9.62 -19.23 8.39
N SER A 68 -9.91 -19.61 7.14
CA SER A 68 -11.26 -19.54 6.54
C SER A 68 -11.72 -20.91 6.02
N PRO A 69 -13.04 -21.18 6.02
CA PRO A 69 -13.57 -22.35 5.33
C PRO A 69 -13.32 -22.25 3.81
N ALA A 70 -13.52 -23.37 3.12
CA ALA A 70 -13.50 -23.39 1.66
C ALA A 70 -14.54 -22.41 1.08
N ILE A 71 -14.10 -21.58 0.15
CA ILE A 71 -14.92 -20.62 -0.58
C ILE A 71 -15.18 -21.21 -1.96
N SER A 72 -16.47 -21.43 -2.28
CA SER A 72 -16.91 -21.82 -3.62
C SER A 72 -17.12 -20.58 -4.47
N LEU A 73 -16.63 -20.62 -5.70
CA LEU A 73 -16.69 -19.54 -6.68
C LEU A 73 -17.64 -19.93 -7.82
N ASP A 74 -18.43 -18.98 -8.31
CA ASP A 74 -19.15 -19.17 -9.55
C ASP A 74 -18.27 -18.80 -10.78
N ASP A 75 -18.82 -18.97 -12.00
CA ASP A 75 -18.07 -18.64 -13.23
C ASP A 75 -17.72 -17.14 -13.32
N GLN A 76 -18.54 -16.26 -12.75
CA GLN A 76 -18.30 -14.82 -12.77
C GLN A 76 -17.17 -14.46 -11.79
N ASP A 77 -17.18 -15.00 -10.58
CA ASP A 77 -16.11 -14.82 -9.59
C ASP A 77 -14.76 -15.27 -10.15
N VAL A 78 -14.72 -16.42 -10.84
CA VAL A 78 -13.51 -16.92 -11.50
C VAL A 78 -13.03 -15.92 -12.57
N GLN A 79 -13.92 -15.44 -13.43
CA GLN A 79 -13.55 -14.48 -14.48
C GLN A 79 -13.02 -13.16 -13.89
N ILE A 80 -13.66 -12.63 -12.84
CA ILE A 80 -13.22 -11.41 -12.20
C ILE A 80 -11.87 -11.62 -11.50
N ALA A 81 -11.68 -12.74 -10.77
CA ALA A 81 -10.41 -13.04 -10.11
C ALA A 81 -9.24 -13.13 -11.10
N LEU A 82 -9.44 -13.78 -12.25
CA LEU A 82 -8.43 -13.85 -13.30
C LEU A 82 -8.15 -12.47 -13.90
N LYS A 83 -9.19 -11.67 -14.13
CA LYS A 83 -9.03 -10.30 -14.63
C LYS A 83 -8.29 -9.40 -13.65
N LEU A 84 -8.56 -9.52 -12.34
CA LEU A 84 -7.81 -8.82 -11.29
C LEU A 84 -6.34 -9.24 -11.28
N SER A 85 -6.07 -10.54 -11.38
CA SER A 85 -4.73 -11.09 -11.39
C SER A 85 -3.91 -10.53 -12.54
N ASP A 86 -4.51 -10.49 -13.74
CA ASP A 86 -3.88 -9.94 -14.93
C ASP A 86 -3.68 -8.42 -14.80
N ASP A 87 -4.68 -7.68 -14.31
CA ASP A 87 -4.64 -6.21 -14.21
C ASP A 87 -3.69 -5.68 -13.13
N LEU A 88 -3.55 -6.39 -12.02
CA LEU A 88 -2.77 -5.98 -10.85
C LEU A 88 -1.44 -6.73 -10.71
N HIS A 89 -1.17 -7.71 -11.60
CA HIS A 89 -0.08 -8.66 -11.48
C HIS A 89 -0.03 -9.30 -10.07
N LEU A 90 -1.19 -9.78 -9.63
CA LEU A 90 -1.41 -10.31 -8.27
C LEU A 90 -1.78 -11.79 -8.33
N ASN A 91 -1.33 -12.56 -7.34
CA ASN A 91 -1.71 -13.96 -7.19
C ASN A 91 -3.23 -14.13 -7.17
N GLU A 92 -3.69 -15.20 -7.81
CA GLU A 92 -5.11 -15.43 -7.99
C GLU A 92 -5.86 -15.71 -6.66
N ILE A 93 -5.19 -16.29 -5.65
CA ILE A 93 -5.76 -16.50 -4.31
C ILE A 93 -5.97 -15.16 -3.59
N GLU A 94 -5.02 -14.24 -3.73
CA GLU A 94 -5.16 -12.88 -3.20
C GLU A 94 -6.27 -12.11 -3.92
N CYS A 95 -6.47 -12.33 -5.22
CA CYS A 95 -7.58 -11.75 -5.95
C CYS A 95 -8.94 -12.26 -5.41
N VAL A 96 -9.05 -13.55 -5.08
CA VAL A 96 -10.24 -14.11 -4.42
C VAL A 96 -10.45 -13.52 -3.03
N ARG A 97 -9.38 -13.33 -2.24
CA ARG A 97 -9.48 -12.63 -0.95
C ARG A 97 -10.08 -11.23 -1.12
N LEU A 98 -9.64 -10.46 -2.12
CA LEU A 98 -10.19 -9.14 -2.42
C LEU A 98 -11.66 -9.18 -2.80
N LEU A 99 -12.11 -10.19 -3.57
CA LEU A 99 -13.54 -10.37 -3.88
C LEU A 99 -14.38 -10.66 -2.64
N VAL A 100 -13.88 -11.52 -1.75
CA VAL A 100 -14.54 -11.81 -0.47
C VAL A 100 -14.63 -10.54 0.38
N SER A 101 -13.55 -9.77 0.48
CA SER A 101 -13.55 -8.49 1.20
C SER A 101 -14.50 -7.47 0.57
N ALA A 102 -14.55 -7.37 -0.76
CA ALA A 102 -15.49 -6.49 -1.46
C ALA A 102 -16.94 -6.87 -1.16
N ASN A 103 -17.25 -8.17 -1.12
CA ASN A 103 -18.58 -8.64 -0.76
C ASN A 103 -18.96 -8.37 0.69
N GLN A 104 -18.01 -8.52 1.62
CA GLN A 104 -18.23 -8.22 3.03
C GLN A 104 -18.46 -6.72 3.28
N GLU A 105 -17.73 -5.84 2.59
CA GLU A 105 -17.82 -4.39 2.81
C GLU A 105 -19.01 -3.73 2.08
N TRP A 106 -19.31 -4.18 0.86
CA TRP A 106 -20.21 -3.42 -0.05
C TRP A 106 -21.49 -4.16 -0.43
N GLY A 107 -21.54 -5.48 -0.20
CA GLY A 107 -22.57 -6.36 -0.75
C GLY A 107 -22.58 -6.36 -2.27
N LEU A 108 -22.25 -7.49 -2.91
CA LEU A 108 -22.17 -7.56 -4.37
C LEU A 108 -23.49 -7.94 -5.06
N MET A 109 -24.55 -8.19 -4.28
CA MET A 109 -25.84 -8.62 -4.84
C MET A 109 -26.38 -7.59 -5.84
N ALA A 110 -26.70 -8.07 -7.05
CA ALA A 110 -27.17 -7.27 -8.19
C ALA A 110 -26.18 -6.24 -8.75
N ARG A 111 -24.88 -6.32 -8.42
CA ARG A 111 -23.84 -5.49 -9.06
C ARG A 111 -23.34 -6.12 -10.35
N GLU A 112 -23.00 -5.27 -11.30
CA GLU A 112 -22.40 -5.68 -12.57
C GLU A 112 -20.96 -6.18 -12.38
N PRO A 113 -20.48 -7.15 -13.18
CA PRO A 113 -19.13 -7.72 -13.04
C PRO A 113 -18.02 -6.66 -13.04
N LEU A 114 -18.15 -5.63 -13.88
CA LEU A 114 -17.19 -4.53 -13.95
C LEU A 114 -17.15 -3.70 -12.66
N GLU A 115 -18.30 -3.51 -12.01
CA GLU A 115 -18.37 -2.78 -10.75
C GLU A 115 -17.69 -3.55 -9.62
N ILE A 116 -17.90 -4.87 -9.57
CA ILE A 116 -17.24 -5.78 -8.63
C ILE A 116 -15.72 -5.75 -8.83
N LEU A 117 -15.26 -5.83 -10.09
CA LEU A 117 -13.84 -5.72 -10.46
C LEU A 117 -13.23 -4.41 -9.90
N ARG A 118 -13.90 -3.28 -10.16
CA ARG A 118 -13.43 -1.96 -9.73
C ARG A 118 -13.44 -1.78 -8.21
N LEU A 119 -14.40 -2.37 -7.50
CA LEU A 119 -14.43 -2.40 -6.03
C LEU A 119 -13.26 -3.19 -5.46
N ALA A 120 -13.04 -4.41 -5.94
CA ALA A 120 -11.95 -5.28 -5.47
C ALA A 120 -10.57 -4.65 -5.73
N ALA A 121 -10.35 -4.10 -6.93
CA ALA A 121 -9.14 -3.31 -7.21
C ALA A 121 -9.03 -2.05 -6.34
N GLY A 122 -10.15 -1.40 -6.05
CA GLY A 122 -10.22 -0.26 -5.13
C GLY A 122 -9.77 -0.58 -3.70
N LEU A 123 -10.19 -1.73 -3.18
CA LEU A 123 -9.76 -2.24 -1.87
C LEU A 123 -8.26 -2.49 -1.85
N TRP A 124 -7.71 -3.07 -2.92
CA TRP A 124 -6.28 -3.29 -3.05
C TRP A 124 -5.46 -2.01 -2.89
N TYR A 125 -5.80 -0.98 -3.67
CA TYR A 125 -5.13 0.32 -3.56
C TYR A 125 -5.38 1.01 -2.21
N THR A 126 -6.54 0.78 -1.60
CA THR A 126 -6.83 1.32 -0.27
C THR A 126 -5.93 0.69 0.80
N GLU A 127 -5.80 -0.64 0.82
CA GLU A 127 -4.93 -1.35 1.77
C GLU A 127 -3.45 -0.94 1.61
N ARG A 128 -2.98 -0.80 0.36
CA ARG A 128 -1.63 -0.31 0.04
C ARG A 128 -1.41 1.10 0.58
N ARG A 129 -2.34 2.02 0.28
CA ARG A 129 -2.28 3.41 0.73
C ARG A 129 -2.31 3.51 2.24
N ASP A 130 -3.12 2.71 2.92
CA ASP A 130 -3.21 2.73 4.39
C ASP A 130 -1.87 2.33 5.01
N LEU A 131 -1.19 1.32 4.46
CA LEU A 131 0.14 0.89 4.90
C LEU A 131 1.21 1.97 4.67
N ILE A 132 1.23 2.60 3.49
CA ILE A 132 2.16 3.69 3.17
C ILE A 132 1.91 4.89 4.09
N THR A 133 0.64 5.22 4.34
CA THR A 133 0.24 6.35 5.19
C THR A 133 0.61 6.09 6.64
N ALA A 134 0.43 4.88 7.14
CA ALA A 134 0.89 4.48 8.46
C ALA A 134 2.41 4.71 8.62
N LEU A 135 3.22 4.24 7.67
CA LEU A 135 4.67 4.47 7.67
C LEU A 135 5.01 5.98 7.66
N HIS A 136 4.35 6.74 6.79
CA HIS A 136 4.53 8.19 6.71
C HIS A 136 4.20 8.89 8.03
N MET A 137 3.15 8.47 8.73
CA MET A 137 2.76 9.03 10.02
C MET A 137 3.77 8.71 11.12
N LEU A 138 4.28 7.47 11.17
CA LEU A 138 5.33 7.09 12.13
C LEU A 138 6.60 7.93 11.92
N LEU A 139 7.05 8.07 10.66
CA LEU A 139 8.20 8.91 10.32
C LEU A 139 7.98 10.37 10.74
N ARG A 140 6.79 10.92 10.49
CA ARG A 140 6.44 12.27 10.90
C ARG A 140 6.36 12.45 12.41
N ALA A 141 6.00 11.41 13.17
CA ALA A 141 5.91 11.48 14.63
C ALA A 141 7.29 11.63 15.27
N VAL A 142 8.33 11.06 14.65
CA VAL A 142 9.72 11.15 15.12
C VAL A 142 10.41 12.41 14.63
N VAL A 143 10.18 12.79 13.36
CA VAL A 143 10.92 13.90 12.73
C VAL A 143 10.32 15.28 13.07
N LEU A 144 9.00 15.35 13.29
CA LEU A 144 8.34 16.61 13.56
C LEU A 144 8.10 16.74 15.06
N ASP A 145 8.53 17.85 15.64
CA ASP A 145 8.16 18.21 17.01
C ASP A 145 6.66 18.52 17.05
N ARG A 146 5.89 17.54 17.54
CA ARG A 146 4.44 17.61 17.69
C ARG A 146 4.00 17.69 19.14
N GLY A 147 4.92 17.88 20.08
CA GLY A 147 4.62 17.79 21.52
C GLY A 147 4.17 16.40 21.96
N LEU A 148 4.60 15.35 21.26
CA LEU A 148 4.42 13.97 21.72
C LEU A 148 5.37 13.69 22.88
N GLU A 149 5.00 12.74 23.74
CA GLU A 149 5.84 12.36 24.87
C GLU A 149 7.13 11.64 24.43
N ASP A 150 8.26 12.03 25.01
CA ASP A 150 9.61 11.57 24.65
C ASP A 150 9.73 10.03 24.62
N ASP A 151 9.11 9.34 25.58
CA ASP A 151 9.13 7.87 25.66
C ASP A 151 8.49 7.22 24.43
N ILE A 152 7.35 7.77 23.96
CA ILE A 152 6.65 7.26 22.78
C ILE A 152 7.46 7.54 21.52
N VAL A 153 8.02 8.75 21.41
CA VAL A 153 8.86 9.14 20.28
C VAL A 153 10.08 8.24 20.20
N SER A 154 10.75 7.98 21.32
CA SER A 154 11.91 7.09 21.43
C SER A 154 11.57 5.65 21.00
N ASP A 155 10.44 5.11 21.47
CA ASP A 155 9.98 3.76 21.10
C ASP A 155 9.68 3.63 19.60
N ILE A 156 9.03 4.62 19.00
CA ILE A 156 8.75 4.65 17.55
C ILE A 156 10.06 4.86 16.77
N GLN A 157 10.95 5.73 17.25
CA GLN A 157 12.24 6.00 16.61
C GLN A 157 13.07 4.73 16.51
N LYS A 158 13.22 3.98 17.61
CA LYS A 158 13.95 2.71 17.61
C LYS A 158 13.39 1.73 16.58
N TYR A 159 12.07 1.63 16.48
CA TYR A 159 11.43 0.80 15.47
C TYR A 159 11.75 1.23 14.02
N LEU A 160 11.70 2.54 13.75
CA LEU A 160 12.04 3.08 12.43
C LEU A 160 13.52 2.90 12.09
N GLU A 161 14.42 3.05 13.07
CA GLU A 161 15.84 2.77 12.90
C GLU A 161 16.07 1.32 12.48
N ASP A 162 15.41 0.36 13.15
CA ASP A 162 15.49 -1.07 12.79
C ASP A 162 14.98 -1.33 11.36
N LEU A 163 13.85 -0.73 10.97
CA LEU A 163 13.32 -0.85 9.60
C LEU A 163 14.27 -0.23 8.55
N ILE A 164 14.80 0.96 8.81
CA ILE A 164 15.70 1.66 7.89
C ILE A 164 17.00 0.90 7.72
N ASN A 165 17.59 0.44 8.83
CA ASN A 165 18.80 -0.38 8.81
C ASN A 165 18.55 -1.75 8.17
N GLY A 166 17.32 -2.26 8.23
CA GLY A 166 16.86 -3.47 7.54
C GLY A 166 16.63 -3.32 6.03
N GLY A 167 16.84 -2.13 5.45
CA GLY A 167 16.78 -1.92 4.00
C GLY A 167 15.53 -1.20 3.48
N LEU A 168 14.73 -0.59 4.36
CA LEU A 168 13.52 0.14 3.97
C LEU A 168 13.79 1.20 2.89
N ARG A 169 14.93 1.92 2.94
CA ARG A 169 15.26 2.94 1.93
C ARG A 169 15.39 2.37 0.53
N GLN A 170 16.09 1.25 0.39
CA GLN A 170 16.25 0.57 -0.89
C GLN A 170 14.89 0.10 -1.40
N ARG A 171 14.02 -0.38 -0.52
CA ARG A 171 12.65 -0.74 -0.88
C ARG A 171 11.84 0.47 -1.35
N LEU A 172 11.88 1.60 -0.64
CA LEU A 172 11.21 2.85 -1.04
C LEU A 172 11.68 3.33 -2.42
N ILE A 173 12.99 3.33 -2.67
CA ILE A 173 13.58 3.71 -3.96
C ILE A 173 13.11 2.77 -5.07
N SER A 174 13.11 1.45 -4.83
CA SER A 174 12.61 0.45 -5.77
C SER A 174 11.13 0.68 -6.08
N LEU A 175 10.30 0.91 -5.05
CA LEU A 175 8.87 1.15 -5.20
C LEU A 175 8.56 2.41 -6.00
N ILE A 176 9.28 3.51 -5.77
CA ILE A 176 9.08 4.74 -6.55
C ILE A 176 9.32 4.50 -8.04
N LYS A 177 10.26 3.61 -8.39
CA LYS A 177 10.55 3.20 -9.77
C LYS A 177 9.53 2.19 -10.30
N GLU A 178 9.21 1.15 -9.54
CA GLU A 178 8.21 0.13 -9.89
C GLU A 178 6.85 0.78 -10.19
N LEU A 179 6.40 1.69 -9.34
CA LEU A 179 5.15 2.43 -9.52
C LEU A 179 5.18 3.43 -10.66
N ASN A 180 6.37 3.80 -11.13
CA ASN A 180 6.49 4.62 -12.32
C ASN A 180 6.22 3.82 -13.60
N LEU A 181 6.51 2.52 -13.55
CA LEU A 181 6.25 1.57 -14.64
C LEU A 181 4.81 1.04 -14.64
N GLU A 182 4.06 1.26 -13.55
CA GLU A 182 2.60 1.15 -13.59
C GLU A 182 2.07 2.27 -14.52
N GLU A 183 2.13 2.05 -15.84
CA GLU A 183 1.59 2.88 -16.92
C GLU A 183 0.12 3.29 -16.63
N PRO A 184 -0.50 4.24 -17.38
CA PRO A 184 -1.91 4.60 -17.16
C PRO A 184 -2.92 3.43 -17.19
N ALA A 185 -2.52 2.24 -17.65
CA ALA A 185 -3.28 0.99 -17.56
C ALA A 185 -2.93 0.08 -16.35
N GLY A 186 -1.78 0.26 -15.69
CA GLY A 186 -1.26 -0.62 -14.62
C GLY A 186 -0.39 -1.77 -15.17
N PHE A 187 -0.14 -2.80 -14.34
CA PHE A 187 0.73 -3.92 -14.71
C PHE A 187 0.18 -4.85 -15.81
N GLY A 188 -1.14 -4.82 -16.08
CA GLY A 188 -1.79 -5.73 -17.04
C GLY A 188 -1.83 -5.27 -18.51
N GLY A 189 -1.17 -4.16 -18.83
CA GLY A 189 -1.08 -3.65 -20.20
C GLY A 189 -2.36 -2.94 -20.70
N PRO A 190 -2.50 -2.67 -22.01
CA PRO A 190 -3.49 -1.74 -22.55
C PRO A 190 -4.97 -2.17 -22.40
N LEU A 191 -5.22 -3.41 -21.97
CA LEU A 191 -6.57 -3.93 -21.72
C LEU A 191 -6.98 -3.82 -20.25
N SER A 192 -6.13 -3.28 -19.40
CA SER A 192 -6.42 -3.15 -17.98
C SER A 192 -7.40 -2.02 -17.67
N GLU A 193 -8.17 -2.23 -16.61
CA GLU A 193 -9.22 -1.31 -16.23
C GLU A 193 -8.64 0.02 -15.70
N HIS A 194 -8.93 1.14 -16.39
CA HIS A 194 -8.35 2.44 -16.05
C HIS A 194 -8.94 3.09 -14.79
N TYR A 195 -10.10 2.62 -14.33
CA TYR A 195 -10.78 3.20 -13.17
C TYR A 195 -10.95 2.19 -12.04
N VAL A 196 -10.97 2.68 -10.81
CA VAL A 196 -11.30 1.87 -9.63
C VAL A 196 -12.34 2.62 -8.80
N LEU A 197 -12.98 1.93 -7.86
CA LEU A 197 -13.89 2.56 -6.91
C LEU A 197 -13.15 2.80 -5.59
N ASP A 198 -13.12 4.03 -5.10
CA ASP A 198 -12.51 4.34 -3.80
C ASP A 198 -13.34 3.77 -2.64
N SER A 199 -12.82 3.87 -1.42
CA SER A 199 -13.51 3.40 -0.20
C SER A 199 -14.82 4.14 0.12
N ARG A 200 -15.23 5.13 -0.69
CA ARG A 200 -16.53 5.82 -0.61
C ARG A 200 -17.43 5.48 -1.79
N GLY A 201 -17.01 4.56 -2.67
CA GLY A 201 -17.72 4.17 -3.88
C GLY A 201 -17.61 5.20 -5.01
N ALA A 202 -16.67 6.14 -4.94
CA ALA A 202 -16.44 7.10 -6.01
C ALA A 202 -15.52 6.51 -7.08
N LEU A 203 -15.87 6.71 -8.36
CA LEU A 203 -15.04 6.29 -9.49
C LEU A 203 -13.83 7.23 -9.60
N VAL A 204 -12.63 6.64 -9.60
CA VAL A 204 -11.37 7.38 -9.67
C VAL A 204 -10.43 6.74 -10.68
N GLU A 205 -9.59 7.55 -11.33
CA GLU A 205 -8.55 7.06 -12.23
C GLU A 205 -7.46 6.32 -11.45
N ARG A 206 -7.12 5.12 -11.90
CA ARG A 206 -6.04 4.30 -11.35
C ARG A 206 -4.72 5.06 -11.32
N GLN A 207 -4.41 5.80 -12.38
CA GLN A 207 -3.19 6.62 -12.47
C GLN A 207 -3.11 7.65 -11.33
N ALA A 208 -4.22 8.35 -11.03
CA ALA A 208 -4.24 9.32 -9.94
C ALA A 208 -3.98 8.67 -8.57
N VAL A 209 -4.47 7.44 -8.36
CA VAL A 209 -4.22 6.64 -7.16
C VAL A 209 -2.73 6.30 -7.02
N VAL A 210 -2.11 5.76 -8.08
CA VAL A 210 -0.68 5.40 -8.11
C VAL A 210 0.22 6.62 -7.94
N CYS A 211 -0.08 7.73 -8.61
CA CYS A 211 0.66 8.99 -8.44
C CYS A 211 0.65 9.46 -6.98
N ARG A 212 -0.48 9.30 -6.28
CA ARG A 212 -0.59 9.66 -4.87
C ARG A 212 0.24 8.73 -3.97
N GLU A 213 0.25 7.42 -4.24
CA GLU A 213 1.12 6.48 -3.52
C GLU A 213 2.59 6.87 -3.67
N ARG A 214 3.04 7.16 -4.91
CA ARG A 214 4.41 7.62 -5.20
C ARG A 214 4.79 8.87 -4.44
N LEU A 215 3.87 9.85 -4.36
CA LEU A 215 4.11 11.08 -3.61
C LEU A 215 4.36 10.81 -2.12
N ILE A 216 3.54 9.96 -1.50
CA ILE A 216 3.70 9.63 -0.08
C ILE A 216 4.99 8.83 0.15
N LEU A 217 5.33 7.90 -0.76
CA LEU A 217 6.60 7.17 -0.71
C LEU A 217 7.82 8.10 -0.83
N GLY A 218 7.74 9.16 -1.65
CA GLY A 218 8.75 10.21 -1.72
C GLY A 218 8.93 10.93 -0.38
N HIS A 219 7.82 11.32 0.27
CA HIS A 219 7.88 11.89 1.63
C HIS A 219 8.50 10.91 2.63
N CYS A 220 8.12 9.63 2.59
CA CYS A 220 8.72 8.61 3.45
C CYS A 220 10.24 8.53 3.25
N LEU A 221 10.71 8.57 2.00
CA LEU A 221 12.13 8.50 1.69
C LEU A 221 12.88 9.69 2.28
N VAL A 222 12.38 10.92 2.11
CA VAL A 222 13.01 12.12 2.68
C VAL A 222 12.99 12.11 4.21
N LEU A 223 11.85 11.80 4.83
CA LEU A 223 11.77 11.72 6.29
C LEU A 223 12.70 10.63 6.85
N SER A 224 12.92 9.53 6.13
CA SER A 224 13.85 8.49 6.56
C SER A 224 15.28 9.01 6.73
N VAL A 225 15.71 10.01 5.96
CA VAL A 225 17.05 10.64 6.04
C VAL A 225 17.22 11.40 7.35
N LEU A 226 16.13 11.88 7.93
CA LEU A 226 16.12 12.63 9.17
C LEU A 226 16.08 11.74 10.41
N VAL A 227 15.70 10.46 10.25
CA VAL A 227 15.74 9.46 11.33
C VAL A 227 17.13 8.81 11.45
N VAL A 228 17.65 8.28 10.34
CA VAL A 228 18.98 7.63 10.29
C VAL A 228 19.88 8.40 9.34
N ARG A 229 21.17 8.54 9.62
CA ARG A 229 22.08 9.18 8.66
C ARG A 229 22.15 8.39 7.34
N THR A 230 22.14 9.08 6.20
CA THR A 230 22.29 8.44 4.88
C THR A 230 23.72 7.99 4.61
N SER A 231 23.85 6.81 3.98
CA SER A 231 25.13 6.36 3.44
C SER A 231 25.43 7.03 2.08
N PRO A 232 26.69 7.08 1.63
CA PRO A 232 27.02 7.56 0.27
C PRO A 232 26.29 6.79 -0.84
N LYS A 233 26.00 5.50 -0.62
CA LYS A 233 25.22 4.67 -1.53
C LYS A 233 23.78 5.17 -1.61
N ASP A 234 23.13 5.39 -0.47
CA ASP A 234 21.74 5.89 -0.43
C ASP A 234 21.63 7.23 -1.15
N VAL A 235 22.57 8.15 -0.92
CA VAL A 235 22.58 9.46 -1.58
C VAL A 235 22.66 9.31 -3.09
N LYS A 236 23.54 8.43 -3.59
CA LYS A 236 23.66 8.14 -5.03
C LYS A 236 22.37 7.55 -5.59
N ASP A 237 21.75 6.60 -4.89
CA ASP A 237 20.54 5.91 -5.34
C ASP A 237 19.33 6.86 -5.35
N ILE A 238 19.20 7.72 -4.34
CA ILE A 238 18.19 8.80 -4.27
C ILE A 238 18.39 9.80 -5.43
N PHE A 239 19.62 10.24 -5.67
CA PHE A 239 19.94 11.17 -6.76
C PHE A 239 19.60 10.56 -8.14
N ASN A 240 19.90 9.27 -8.34
CA ASN A 240 19.53 8.59 -9.58
C ASN A 240 18.01 8.50 -9.73
N CYS A 241 17.28 8.17 -8.67
CA CYS A 241 15.81 8.12 -8.67
C CYS A 241 15.19 9.48 -9.05
N LEU A 242 15.72 10.56 -8.48
CA LEU A 242 15.36 11.94 -8.81
C LEU A 242 15.60 12.27 -10.29
N LYS A 243 16.80 11.94 -10.79
CA LYS A 243 17.17 12.18 -12.18
C LYS A 243 16.25 11.43 -13.14
N ASP A 244 15.97 10.16 -12.86
CA ASP A 244 15.07 9.31 -13.66
C ASP A 244 13.66 9.92 -13.69
N SER A 245 13.15 10.37 -12.54
CA SER A 245 11.82 10.98 -12.42
C SER A 245 11.69 12.35 -13.12
N ALA A 246 12.77 13.15 -13.16
CA ALA A 246 12.78 14.46 -13.81
C ALA A 246 12.95 14.40 -15.33
N ALA A 247 13.39 13.25 -15.88
CA ALA A 247 13.61 13.06 -17.31
C ALA A 247 12.34 12.64 -18.08
N GLU A 248 11.24 12.38 -17.38
CA GLU A 248 10.00 11.90 -17.99
C GLU A 248 9.17 13.05 -18.60
N PRO A 249 8.61 12.88 -19.81
CA PRO A 249 7.78 13.88 -20.43
C PRO A 249 6.52 14.11 -19.61
N VAL A 250 6.38 15.32 -19.06
CA VAL A 250 5.26 15.77 -18.24
C VAL A 250 4.05 16.03 -19.14
N GLU A 251 3.40 14.97 -19.62
CA GLU A 251 2.05 15.10 -20.17
C GLU A 251 1.05 15.03 -19.02
N GLY A 252 0.85 16.19 -18.38
CA GLY A 252 -0.33 16.50 -17.58
C GLY A 252 -0.47 15.75 -16.26
N THR A 253 0.22 16.17 -15.20
CA THR A 253 -0.32 16.17 -13.82
C THR A 253 0.58 17.01 -12.91
N ASN A 254 0.00 17.96 -12.16
CA ASN A 254 0.68 18.73 -11.12
C ASN A 254 1.35 17.85 -10.03
N THR A 255 0.93 16.58 -9.93
CA THR A 255 1.40 15.58 -8.96
C THR A 255 2.81 15.08 -9.24
N LEU A 256 3.23 14.92 -10.51
CA LEU A 256 4.61 14.54 -10.86
C LEU A 256 5.62 15.62 -10.46
N HIS A 257 5.24 16.88 -10.64
CA HIS A 257 5.99 18.01 -10.08
C HIS A 257 6.09 17.89 -8.56
N SER A 258 5.01 17.56 -7.85
CA SER A 258 5.04 17.35 -6.39
C SER A 258 5.92 16.17 -5.95
N VAL A 259 6.07 15.11 -6.75
CA VAL A 259 7.01 14.00 -6.46
C VAL A 259 8.46 14.44 -6.63
N CYS A 260 8.75 15.22 -7.67
CA CYS A 260 10.09 15.81 -7.84
C CYS A 260 10.39 16.84 -6.73
N PHE A 261 9.41 17.67 -6.38
CA PHE A 261 9.52 18.64 -5.28
C PHE A 261 9.59 17.99 -3.91
N SER A 262 8.97 16.82 -3.70
CA SER A 262 9.04 16.13 -2.41
C SER A 262 10.38 15.47 -2.15
N LEU A 263 11.20 15.29 -3.19
CA LEU A 263 12.54 14.73 -3.15
C LEU A 263 13.65 15.81 -3.26
N LEU A 264 13.28 17.08 -3.47
CA LEU A 264 14.15 18.28 -3.47
C LEU A 264 14.15 18.96 -2.09
#